data_AF-A0A267WP48-F1
#
_entry.id   AF-A0A267WP48-F1
#
_cell.length_a   1.000
_cell.length_b   1.000
_cell.length_c   1.000
_cell.angle_alpha   90.00
_cell.angle_beta   90.00
_cell.angle_gamma   90.00
#
_symmetry.space_group_name_H-M   'P 1'
#
loop_
_entity.id
_entity.type
_entity.pdbx_description
1 polymer ?
#
loop_
_entity_poly.entity_id
_entity_poly.type
_entity_poly.pdbx_seq_one_letter_code
_entity_poly.pdbx_strand_id
1 'polypeptide(L)'
;MTFPQYPQYPQRPQQPHPQQNPQQPSQYQQQPQYPQPQANPYELWLRRVKSVFSRIGAGMCLMVVIWYALATVLSGMLYQVLHTTNLPNWAVYVASDTPLYLVAMPLAVLIMGKSSVIETRKFDMKPGQFFKLLVMCFPLMYVGSLIGNMLAALLSGGKASNSVSDLAMQFDVWNVVFLVILGPLFEEWIFRKELISRTRKYGEKTAIVFSALFFALVHMNLFQFFYAFALGLMFGYVYVRTSKLRYSVAMHMIVNFMGGVVAPWVVTNIDIDSLMNVLTSAENGDGTAMMQWMGQNATGMMIFGIYMLLYYGLIIAGIVLLIRNRKNFEFYTAPEELPRGVRTSTAILNVGVVTYIVVTVIITSINLMMQ
;
A
#
# COMPACT_ATOMS: atom_id res chain seq x y z
N MET A 1 12.54 -7.58 38.23
CA MET A 1 11.75 -6.33 38.14
C MET A 1 10.61 -6.46 39.11
N THR A 2 10.66 -5.69 40.19
CA THR A 2 9.69 -5.66 41.28
C THR A 2 8.50 -4.80 40.89
N PHE A 3 7.30 -5.36 40.97
CA PHE A 3 6.04 -4.62 40.83
C PHE A 3 5.82 -3.71 42.06
N PRO A 4 5.19 -2.53 41.92
CA PRO A 4 4.82 -1.71 43.07
C PRO A 4 3.69 -2.38 43.88
N GLN A 5 3.84 -2.38 45.20
CA GLN A 5 2.85 -2.82 46.19
C GLN A 5 1.65 -1.83 46.25
N TYR A 6 0.43 -2.37 46.40
CA TYR A 6 -0.80 -1.59 46.54
C TYR A 6 -0.99 -1.07 47.98
N PRO A 7 -1.55 0.15 48.20
CA PRO A 7 -1.89 0.63 49.54
C PRO A 7 -3.12 -0.09 50.11
N GLN A 8 -3.04 -0.48 51.39
CA GLN A 8 -4.17 -0.96 52.19
C GLN A 8 -5.02 0.24 52.67
N TYR A 9 -6.34 0.16 52.51
CA TYR A 9 -7.28 1.21 52.98
C TYR A 9 -7.65 1.00 54.46
N PRO A 10 -7.81 2.06 55.27
CA PRO A 10 -8.24 1.93 56.67
C PRO A 10 -9.74 1.60 56.79
N GLN A 11 -10.11 0.72 57.72
CA GLN A 11 -11.52 0.49 58.10
C GLN A 11 -12.08 1.72 58.86
N ARG A 12 -13.31 2.13 58.54
CA ARG A 12 -13.99 3.26 59.20
C ARG A 12 -14.54 2.87 60.59
N PRO A 13 -14.54 3.77 61.58
CA PRO A 13 -15.23 3.56 62.85
C PRO A 13 -16.75 3.71 62.70
N GLN A 14 -17.52 2.94 63.47
CA GLN A 14 -18.97 3.08 63.61
C GLN A 14 -19.33 4.35 64.39
N GLN A 15 -20.24 5.17 63.86
CA GLN A 15 -20.76 6.38 64.52
C GLN A 15 -22.01 6.08 65.38
N PRO A 16 -22.25 6.79 66.50
CA PRO A 16 -23.43 6.60 67.34
C PRO A 16 -24.67 7.31 66.77
N HIS A 17 -25.86 6.74 67.01
CA HIS A 17 -27.16 7.30 66.62
C HIS A 17 -27.49 8.63 67.34
N PRO A 18 -27.98 9.67 66.63
CA PRO A 18 -28.53 10.87 67.27
C PRO A 18 -30.04 10.76 67.53
N GLN A 19 -30.48 11.28 68.69
CA GLN A 19 -31.87 11.55 69.06
C GLN A 19 -32.54 12.56 68.11
N GLN A 20 -33.80 12.29 67.74
CA GLN A 20 -34.62 13.12 66.86
C GLN A 20 -35.20 14.33 67.60
N ASN A 21 -35.04 15.52 67.01
CA ASN A 21 -35.75 16.74 67.39
C ASN A 21 -36.64 17.17 66.19
N PRO A 22 -37.95 17.40 66.34
CA PRO A 22 -38.84 17.62 65.20
C PRO A 22 -38.99 19.12 64.93
N GLN A 23 -38.21 19.67 63.99
CA GLN A 23 -38.52 20.88 63.20
C GLN A 23 -37.34 21.25 62.30
N GLN A 24 -37.24 20.67 61.10
CA GLN A 24 -36.46 21.24 59.99
C GLN A 24 -37.14 20.93 58.64
N PRO A 25 -37.16 21.86 57.67
CA PRO A 25 -37.70 21.61 56.34
C PRO A 25 -36.86 20.57 55.59
N SER A 26 -37.53 19.71 54.84
CA SER A 26 -36.99 18.56 54.11
C SER A 26 -35.70 18.90 53.33
N GLN A 27 -34.55 18.50 53.86
CA GLN A 27 -33.33 18.40 53.08
C GLN A 27 -33.53 17.29 52.04
N TYR A 28 -33.42 17.66 50.75
CA TYR A 28 -33.34 16.72 49.64
C TYR A 28 -32.33 15.61 49.99
N GLN A 29 -32.83 14.37 50.10
CA GLN A 29 -31.97 13.20 50.23
C GLN A 29 -31.01 13.17 49.04
N GLN A 30 -29.73 13.45 49.29
CA GLN A 30 -28.68 13.19 48.30
C GLN A 30 -28.71 11.69 48.00
N GLN A 31 -29.06 11.34 46.76
CA GLN A 31 -28.98 9.95 46.30
C GLN A 31 -27.55 9.43 46.54
N PRO A 32 -27.38 8.18 47.01
CA PRO A 32 -26.05 7.61 47.17
C PRO A 32 -25.34 7.60 45.81
N GLN A 33 -24.31 8.42 45.70
CA GLN A 33 -23.46 8.50 44.51
C GLN A 33 -22.63 7.22 44.46
N TYR A 34 -23.13 6.20 43.75
CA TYR A 34 -22.37 4.99 43.49
C TYR A 34 -21.03 5.36 42.84
N PRO A 35 -19.89 4.84 43.32
CA PRO A 35 -18.61 5.03 42.64
C PRO A 35 -18.75 4.58 41.19
N GLN A 36 -18.65 5.52 40.25
CA GLN A 36 -18.61 5.18 38.83
C GLN A 36 -17.43 4.23 38.63
N PRO A 37 -17.59 3.06 37.97
CA PRO A 37 -16.47 2.17 37.73
C PRO A 37 -15.41 2.92 36.93
N GLN A 38 -14.27 3.22 37.56
CA GLN A 38 -13.15 3.89 36.93
C GLN A 38 -12.65 3.01 35.79
N ALA A 39 -12.82 3.48 34.55
CA ALA A 39 -12.44 2.72 33.37
C ALA A 39 -10.94 2.35 33.41
N ASN A 40 -10.64 1.08 33.16
CA ASN A 40 -9.28 0.55 33.17
C ASN A 40 -8.37 1.37 32.22
N PRO A 41 -7.27 1.97 32.70
CA PRO A 41 -6.36 2.79 31.87
C PRO A 41 -5.85 2.04 30.63
N TYR A 42 -5.62 0.74 30.73
CA TYR A 42 -5.20 -0.09 29.60
C TYR A 42 -6.28 -0.22 28.53
N GLU A 43 -7.54 -0.37 28.92
CA GLU A 43 -8.66 -0.44 27.98
C GLU A 43 -8.89 0.90 27.28
N LEU A 44 -8.78 2.01 28.03
CA LEU A 44 -8.87 3.36 27.46
C LEU A 44 -7.76 3.60 26.44
N TRP A 45 -6.53 3.18 26.74
CA TRP A 45 -5.41 3.23 25.81
C TRP A 45 -5.68 2.38 24.57
N LEU A 46 -6.09 1.12 24.72
CA LEU A 46 -6.42 0.25 23.57
C LEU A 46 -7.52 0.82 22.68
N ARG A 47 -8.59 1.38 23.28
CA ARG A 47 -9.66 2.05 22.53
C ARG A 47 -9.13 3.23 21.72
N ARG A 48 -8.22 4.02 22.30
CA ARG A 48 -7.54 5.12 21.59
C ARG A 48 -6.70 4.61 20.42
N VAL A 49 -5.89 3.56 20.61
CA VAL A 49 -5.08 2.99 19.54
C VAL A 49 -5.97 2.42 18.42
N LYS A 50 -7.02 1.68 18.77
CA LYS A 50 -8.01 1.17 17.81
C LYS A 50 -8.67 2.29 17.01
N SER A 51 -9.01 3.40 17.66
CA SER A 51 -9.56 4.59 17.00
C SER A 51 -8.58 5.19 15.99
N VAL A 52 -7.28 5.24 16.29
CA VAL A 52 -6.26 5.72 15.33
C VAL A 52 -6.24 4.85 14.07
N PHE A 53 -6.14 3.53 14.20
CA PHE A 53 -6.16 2.63 13.04
C PHE A 53 -7.48 2.71 12.27
N SER A 54 -8.61 2.80 12.99
CA SER A 54 -9.93 2.94 12.36
C SER A 54 -10.10 4.25 11.59
N ARG A 55 -9.55 5.36 12.09
CA ARG A 55 -9.56 6.63 11.36
C ARG A 55 -8.69 6.58 10.11
N ILE A 56 -7.56 5.86 10.17
CA ILE A 56 -6.73 5.64 8.98
C ILE A 56 -7.49 4.82 7.94
N GLY A 57 -8.10 3.71 8.35
CA GLY A 57 -8.95 2.91 7.46
C GLY A 57 -10.08 3.72 6.84
N ALA A 58 -10.82 4.49 7.65
CA ALA A 58 -11.89 5.36 7.16
C ALA A 58 -11.39 6.45 6.18
N GLY A 59 -10.26 7.10 6.49
CA GLY A 59 -9.66 8.10 5.61
C GLY A 59 -9.26 7.53 4.25
N MET A 60 -8.66 6.34 4.24
CA MET A 60 -8.26 5.64 3.01
C MET A 60 -9.45 5.10 2.23
N CYS A 61 -10.52 4.67 2.90
CA CYS A 61 -11.76 4.28 2.26
C CYS A 61 -12.43 5.48 1.56
N LEU A 62 -12.55 6.61 2.25
CA LEU A 62 -13.10 7.83 1.68
C LEU A 62 -12.23 8.37 0.55
N MET A 63 -10.90 8.21 0.63
CA MET A 63 -9.98 8.53 -0.46
C MET A 63 -10.36 7.80 -1.74
N VAL A 64 -10.54 6.47 -1.69
CA VAL A 64 -10.90 5.66 -2.87
C VAL A 64 -12.25 6.09 -3.44
N VAL A 65 -13.26 6.26 -2.59
CA VAL A 65 -14.61 6.64 -3.02
C VAL A 65 -14.62 8.03 -3.67
N ILE A 66 -13.98 9.02 -3.04
CA ILE A 66 -13.90 10.39 -3.56
C ILE A 66 -13.10 10.43 -4.86
N TRP A 67 -11.98 9.70 -4.92
CA TRP A 67 -11.17 9.62 -6.13
C TRP A 67 -11.97 9.08 -7.31
N TYR A 68 -12.63 7.93 -7.17
CA TYR A 68 -13.43 7.34 -8.26
C TYR A 68 -14.57 8.25 -8.71
N ALA A 69 -15.30 8.84 -7.76
CA ALA A 69 -16.41 9.73 -8.07
C ALA A 69 -15.93 10.96 -8.87
N LEU A 70 -14.87 11.63 -8.40
CA LEU A 70 -14.33 12.82 -9.07
C LEU A 70 -13.64 12.48 -10.39
N ALA A 71 -12.92 11.36 -10.47
CA ALA A 71 -12.28 10.91 -11.71
C ALA A 71 -13.32 10.60 -12.80
N THR A 72 -14.45 10.00 -12.42
CA THR A 72 -15.56 9.72 -13.35
C THR A 72 -16.17 11.02 -13.87
N VAL A 73 -16.45 11.99 -12.99
CA VAL A 73 -16.98 13.30 -13.37
C VAL A 73 -16.01 14.04 -14.29
N LEU A 74 -14.73 14.12 -13.91
CA LEU A 74 -13.71 14.84 -14.68
C LEU A 74 -13.45 14.17 -16.04
N SER A 75 -13.41 12.84 -16.10
CA SER A 75 -13.31 12.09 -17.35
C SER A 75 -14.50 12.39 -18.27
N GLY A 76 -15.73 12.35 -17.74
CA GLY A 76 -16.94 12.71 -18.48
C GLY A 76 -16.91 14.13 -19.05
N MET A 77 -16.43 15.11 -18.26
CA MET A 77 -16.23 16.48 -18.73
C MET A 77 -15.20 16.57 -19.85
N LEU A 78 -14.07 15.86 -19.73
CA LEU A 78 -13.01 15.87 -20.74
C LEU A 78 -13.47 15.27 -22.07
N TYR A 79 -14.27 14.20 -22.05
CA TYR A 79 -14.88 13.65 -23.27
C TYR A 79 -15.71 14.69 -24.02
N GLN A 80 -16.50 15.49 -23.29
CA GLN A 80 -17.34 16.55 -23.89
C GLN A 80 -16.49 17.72 -24.42
N VAL A 81 -15.50 18.18 -23.65
CA VAL A 81 -14.66 19.34 -24.02
C VAL A 81 -13.73 19.02 -25.18
N LEU A 82 -13.19 17.80 -25.22
CA LEU A 82 -12.26 17.39 -26.28
C LEU A 82 -12.97 16.82 -27.51
N HIS A 83 -14.30 16.67 -27.46
CA HIS A 83 -15.12 16.11 -28.55
C HIS A 83 -14.57 14.77 -29.08
N THR A 84 -14.14 13.89 -28.17
CA THR A 84 -13.56 12.59 -28.50
C THR A 84 -14.36 11.46 -27.86
N THR A 85 -14.26 10.26 -28.42
CA THR A 85 -14.74 9.01 -27.80
C THR A 85 -13.61 8.24 -27.12
N ASN A 86 -12.35 8.62 -27.33
CA ASN A 86 -11.17 8.05 -26.68
C ASN A 86 -10.26 9.17 -26.18
N LEU A 87 -10.04 9.23 -24.87
CA LEU A 87 -9.19 10.25 -24.28
C LEU A 87 -7.71 9.96 -24.59
N PRO A 88 -6.92 10.97 -24.97
CA PRO A 88 -5.47 10.82 -25.03
C PRO A 88 -4.92 10.53 -23.63
N ASN A 89 -3.80 9.83 -23.54
CA ASN A 89 -3.23 9.35 -22.27
C ASN A 89 -3.02 10.45 -21.23
N TRP A 90 -2.56 11.64 -21.63
CA TRP A 90 -2.43 12.77 -20.70
C TRP A 90 -3.74 13.15 -20.04
N ALA A 91 -4.85 13.08 -20.79
CA ALA A 91 -6.18 13.41 -20.28
C ALA A 91 -6.69 12.30 -19.35
N VAL A 92 -6.35 11.03 -19.61
CA VAL A 92 -6.63 9.91 -18.70
C VAL A 92 -5.91 10.11 -17.36
N TYR A 93 -4.61 10.42 -17.40
CA TYR A 93 -3.84 10.71 -16.20
C TYR A 93 -4.36 11.93 -15.45
N VAL A 94 -4.65 13.04 -16.15
CA VAL A 94 -5.21 14.25 -15.52
C VAL A 94 -6.57 13.94 -14.88
N ALA A 95 -7.44 13.17 -15.54
CA ALA A 95 -8.75 12.80 -15.04
C ALA A 95 -8.66 11.97 -13.75
N SER A 96 -7.71 11.03 -13.69
CA SER A 96 -7.52 10.14 -12.53
C SER A 96 -6.73 10.80 -11.41
N ASP A 97 -5.56 11.34 -11.72
CA ASP A 97 -4.52 11.63 -10.73
C ASP A 97 -4.71 13.01 -10.09
N THR A 98 -5.33 13.96 -10.82
CA THR A 98 -5.63 15.28 -10.28
C THR A 98 -6.60 15.20 -9.10
N PRO A 99 -7.77 14.52 -9.21
CA PRO A 99 -8.65 14.35 -8.06
C PRO A 99 -8.00 13.55 -6.93
N LEU A 100 -7.19 12.54 -7.25
CA LEU A 100 -6.50 11.72 -6.26
C LEU A 100 -5.53 12.58 -5.41
N TYR A 101 -4.59 13.27 -6.07
CA TYR A 101 -3.51 13.98 -5.39
C TYR A 101 -3.94 15.30 -4.78
N LEU A 102 -4.83 16.05 -5.44
CA LEU A 102 -5.21 17.39 -4.98
C LEU A 102 -6.38 17.38 -4.00
N VAL A 103 -7.23 16.35 -4.02
CA VAL A 103 -8.45 16.31 -3.20
C VAL A 103 -8.48 15.08 -2.29
N ALA A 104 -8.49 13.88 -2.86
CA ALA A 104 -8.74 12.66 -2.09
C ALA A 104 -7.65 12.39 -1.05
N MET A 105 -6.37 12.47 -1.41
CA MET A 105 -5.26 12.24 -0.51
C MET A 105 -5.17 13.28 0.63
N PRO A 106 -5.23 14.60 0.38
CA PRO A 106 -5.28 15.59 1.46
C PRO A 106 -6.45 15.37 2.43
N LEU A 107 -7.65 15.09 1.91
CA LEU A 107 -8.81 14.78 2.76
C LEU A 107 -8.60 13.52 3.60
N ALA A 108 -8.02 12.47 3.03
CA ALA A 108 -7.66 11.25 3.76
C ALA A 108 -6.74 11.57 4.96
N VAL A 109 -5.71 12.38 4.74
CA VAL A 109 -4.75 12.78 5.78
C VAL A 109 -5.41 13.65 6.86
N LEU A 110 -6.35 14.52 6.49
CA LEU A 110 -7.14 15.29 7.46
C LEU A 110 -7.97 14.38 8.37
N ILE A 111 -8.61 13.35 7.81
CA ILE A 111 -9.40 12.36 8.55
C ILE A 111 -8.52 11.53 9.50
N MET A 112 -7.32 11.14 9.05
CA MET A 112 -6.33 10.41 9.86
C MET A 112 -5.94 11.18 11.14
N GLY A 113 -5.90 12.52 11.08
CA GLY A 113 -5.57 13.39 12.21
C GLY A 113 -4.08 13.47 12.54
N LYS A 114 -3.68 14.50 13.30
CA LYS A 114 -2.28 14.79 13.66
C LYS A 114 -1.81 14.20 14.99
N SER A 115 -2.73 13.72 15.83
CA SER A 115 -2.49 13.46 17.25
C SER A 115 -1.60 12.25 17.58
N SER A 116 -1.14 11.48 16.59
CA SER A 116 -0.40 10.23 16.79
C SER A 116 1.04 10.23 16.27
N VAL A 117 1.53 11.31 15.66
CA VAL A 117 2.87 11.35 15.07
C VAL A 117 3.92 11.63 16.14
N ILE A 118 4.97 10.81 16.20
CA ILE A 118 6.17 11.04 17.03
C ILE A 118 7.33 11.37 16.08
N GLU A 119 8.12 12.38 16.43
CA GLU A 119 9.34 12.71 15.67
C GLU A 119 10.36 11.58 15.76
N THR A 120 10.99 11.28 14.62
CA THR A 120 11.96 10.19 14.53
C THR A 120 13.31 10.69 14.07
N ARG A 121 14.37 10.13 14.66
CA ARG A 121 15.73 10.37 14.21
C ARG A 121 15.89 9.89 12.77
N LYS A 122 16.57 10.70 11.96
CA LYS A 122 16.88 10.40 10.56
C LYS A 122 18.26 9.76 10.47
N PHE A 123 18.36 8.70 9.68
CA PHE A 123 19.61 8.00 9.42
C PHE A 123 19.88 7.97 7.92
N ASP A 124 21.15 8.11 7.56
CA ASP A 124 21.60 7.99 6.18
C ASP A 124 21.88 6.54 5.80
N MET A 125 21.49 6.18 4.59
CA MET A 125 21.78 4.88 4.00
C MET A 125 23.00 5.00 3.09
N LYS A 126 23.96 4.08 3.25
CA LYS A 126 25.11 3.97 2.35
C LYS A 126 24.66 3.50 0.96
N PRO A 127 25.27 3.96 -0.15
CA PRO A 127 24.89 3.55 -1.50
C PRO A 127 24.87 2.04 -1.71
N GLY A 128 25.87 1.30 -1.20
CA GLY A 128 25.90 -0.16 -1.32
C GLY A 128 24.76 -0.87 -0.59
N GLN A 129 24.21 -0.28 0.48
CA GLN A 129 23.01 -0.81 1.15
C GLN A 129 21.76 -0.52 0.33
N PHE A 130 21.66 0.66 -0.28
CA PHE A 130 20.57 1.03 -1.17
C PHE A 130 20.44 0.06 -2.34
N PHE A 131 21.53 -0.14 -3.10
CA PHE A 131 21.51 -1.05 -4.25
C PHE A 131 21.26 -2.50 -3.85
N LYS A 132 21.79 -2.93 -2.71
CA LYS A 132 21.49 -4.26 -2.17
C LYS A 132 19.99 -4.46 -1.92
N LEU A 133 19.33 -3.50 -1.29
CA LEU A 133 17.88 -3.56 -1.03
C LEU A 133 17.07 -3.43 -2.33
N LEU A 134 17.55 -2.64 -3.30
CA LEU A 134 16.94 -2.53 -4.63
C LEU A 134 17.00 -3.84 -5.41
N VAL A 135 18.15 -4.54 -5.40
CA VAL A 135 18.27 -5.84 -6.07
C VAL A 135 17.37 -6.89 -5.43
N MET A 136 17.13 -6.82 -4.12
CA MET A 136 16.14 -7.68 -3.43
C MET A 136 14.70 -7.45 -3.91
N CYS A 137 14.36 -6.32 -4.52
CA CYS A 137 13.01 -6.05 -5.04
C CYS A 137 12.68 -6.92 -6.26
N PHE A 138 13.64 -7.24 -7.13
CA PHE A 138 13.42 -8.00 -8.37
C PHE A 138 12.76 -9.36 -8.17
N PRO A 139 13.26 -10.25 -7.28
CA PRO A 139 12.57 -11.52 -7.03
C PRO A 139 11.23 -11.35 -6.33
N LEU A 140 11.06 -10.33 -5.47
CA LEU A 140 9.78 -10.04 -4.83
C LEU A 140 8.73 -9.63 -5.88
N MET A 141 9.14 -8.83 -6.87
CA MET A 141 8.30 -8.45 -8.00
C MET A 141 7.94 -9.65 -8.86
N TYR A 142 8.93 -10.44 -9.25
CA TYR A 142 8.73 -11.61 -10.10
C TYR A 142 7.78 -12.63 -9.46
N VAL A 143 8.05 -13.04 -8.22
CA VAL A 143 7.20 -14.00 -7.49
C VAL A 143 5.82 -13.43 -7.23
N GLY A 144 5.71 -12.17 -6.81
CA GLY A 144 4.42 -11.52 -6.61
C GLY A 144 3.59 -11.44 -7.90
N SER A 145 4.22 -11.11 -9.02
CA SER A 145 3.58 -11.08 -10.33
C SER A 145 3.11 -12.47 -10.76
N LEU A 146 3.92 -13.53 -10.56
CA LEU A 146 3.48 -14.90 -10.86
C LEU A 146 2.23 -15.30 -10.06
N ILE A 147 2.21 -14.99 -8.76
CA ILE A 147 1.05 -15.29 -7.90
C ILE A 147 -0.18 -14.50 -8.38
N GLY A 148 -0.02 -13.21 -8.67
CA GLY A 148 -1.10 -12.35 -9.16
C GLY A 148 -1.69 -12.85 -10.48
N ASN A 149 -0.85 -13.15 -11.46
CA ASN A 149 -1.27 -13.68 -12.77
C ASN A 149 -1.98 -15.03 -12.62
N MET A 150 -1.42 -15.96 -11.84
CA MET A 150 -2.02 -17.28 -11.64
C MET A 150 -3.40 -17.16 -10.98
N LEU A 151 -3.54 -16.35 -9.94
CA LEU A 151 -4.82 -16.17 -9.26
C LEU A 151 -5.84 -15.42 -10.12
N ALA A 152 -5.41 -14.40 -10.87
CA ALA A 152 -6.28 -13.71 -11.81
C ALA A 152 -6.83 -14.68 -12.86
N ALA A 153 -5.96 -15.48 -13.49
CA ALA A 153 -6.37 -16.48 -14.47
C ALA A 153 -7.32 -17.53 -13.88
N LEU A 154 -7.06 -18.03 -12.66
CA LEU A 154 -7.92 -19.00 -11.99
C LEU A 154 -9.31 -18.42 -11.66
N LEU A 155 -9.36 -17.19 -11.17
CA LEU A 155 -10.61 -16.56 -10.72
C LEU A 155 -11.45 -15.99 -11.87
N SER A 156 -10.82 -15.61 -12.99
CA SER A 156 -11.51 -15.09 -14.18
C SER A 156 -11.80 -16.17 -15.23
N GLY A 157 -11.37 -17.43 -15.01
CA GLY A 157 -11.42 -18.49 -16.03
C GLY A 157 -10.56 -18.18 -17.26
N GLY A 158 -9.44 -17.47 -17.07
CA GLY A 158 -8.48 -17.12 -18.12
C GLY A 158 -8.83 -15.87 -18.96
N LYS A 159 -9.93 -15.19 -18.65
CA LYS A 159 -10.40 -14.02 -19.43
C LYS A 159 -9.81 -12.66 -19.03
N ALA A 160 -9.35 -12.50 -17.79
CA ALA A 160 -8.88 -11.21 -17.31
C ALA A 160 -7.59 -10.77 -18.01
N SER A 161 -7.51 -9.49 -18.36
CA SER A 161 -6.34 -8.85 -18.96
C SER A 161 -5.61 -7.94 -17.96
N ASN A 162 -4.31 -7.78 -18.12
CA ASN A 162 -3.56 -6.90 -17.24
C ASN A 162 -3.53 -5.47 -17.79
N SER A 163 -4.53 -4.67 -17.42
CA SER A 163 -4.67 -3.26 -17.85
C SER A 163 -3.42 -2.40 -17.61
N VAL A 164 -2.59 -2.73 -16.61
CA VAL A 164 -1.33 -2.03 -16.35
C VAL A 164 -0.28 -2.37 -17.39
N SER A 165 -0.26 -3.63 -17.84
CA SER A 165 0.57 -4.03 -18.99
C SER A 165 0.12 -3.30 -20.24
N ASP A 166 -1.18 -3.22 -20.48
CA ASP A 166 -1.74 -2.55 -21.67
C ASP A 166 -1.38 -1.06 -21.71
N LEU A 167 -1.48 -0.38 -20.57
CA LEU A 167 -1.09 1.04 -20.44
C LEU A 167 0.44 1.23 -20.57
N ALA A 168 1.23 0.33 -19.96
CA ALA A 168 2.69 0.42 -20.01
C ALA A 168 3.25 0.19 -21.42
N MET A 169 2.60 -0.66 -22.23
CA MET A 169 3.02 -0.95 -23.61
C MET A 169 2.88 0.26 -24.54
N GLN A 170 2.13 1.29 -24.15
CA GLN A 170 2.05 2.54 -24.90
C GLN A 170 3.27 3.40 -24.55
N PHE A 171 4.24 3.52 -25.45
CA PHE A 171 5.42 4.36 -25.22
C PHE A 171 5.03 5.84 -25.26
N ASP A 172 4.73 6.40 -24.10
CA ASP A 172 4.25 7.76 -23.94
C ASP A 172 5.05 8.52 -22.87
N VAL A 173 5.44 9.76 -23.17
CA VAL A 173 6.11 10.67 -22.21
C VAL A 173 5.28 10.85 -20.94
N TRP A 174 3.95 10.76 -21.03
CA TRP A 174 3.07 10.88 -19.87
C TRP A 174 3.21 9.71 -18.89
N ASN A 175 3.58 8.50 -19.35
CA ASN A 175 3.90 7.38 -18.47
C ASN A 175 5.14 7.69 -17.61
N VAL A 176 6.13 8.40 -18.14
CA VAL A 176 7.30 8.82 -17.34
C VAL A 176 6.87 9.83 -16.27
N VAL A 177 6.06 10.83 -16.63
CA VAL A 177 5.65 11.88 -15.70
C VAL A 177 4.77 11.32 -14.57
N PHE A 178 3.71 10.60 -14.92
CA PHE A 178 2.70 10.17 -13.95
C PHE A 178 3.07 8.86 -13.25
N LEU A 179 3.42 7.82 -14.01
CA LEU A 179 3.69 6.49 -13.45
C LEU A 179 5.08 6.38 -12.83
N VAL A 180 6.12 6.98 -13.43
CA VAL A 180 7.50 6.86 -12.92
C VAL A 180 7.83 7.91 -11.87
N ILE A 181 7.31 9.13 -11.98
CA ILE A 181 7.71 10.24 -11.11
C ILE A 181 6.62 10.61 -10.09
N LEU A 182 5.45 11.06 -10.54
CA LEU A 182 4.42 11.60 -9.64
C LEU A 182 3.81 10.52 -8.74
N GLY A 183 3.45 9.37 -9.29
CA GLY A 183 2.92 8.22 -8.54
C GLY A 183 3.79 7.88 -7.33
N PRO A 184 5.07 7.52 -7.52
CA PRO A 184 5.98 7.21 -6.42
C PRO A 184 6.14 8.35 -5.40
N LEU A 185 6.11 9.62 -5.81
CA LEU A 185 6.20 10.75 -4.87
C LEU A 185 4.99 10.80 -3.92
N PHE A 186 3.79 10.76 -4.47
CA PHE A 186 2.54 10.85 -3.69
C PHE A 186 2.28 9.58 -2.90
N GLU A 187 2.52 8.41 -3.49
CA GLU A 187 2.31 7.12 -2.84
C GLU A 187 3.28 6.93 -1.66
N GLU A 188 4.56 7.19 -1.84
CA GLU A 188 5.50 7.06 -0.72
C GLU A 188 5.20 8.10 0.36
N TRP A 189 4.78 9.31 -0.01
CA TRP A 189 4.33 10.31 0.96
C TRP A 189 3.14 9.80 1.79
N ILE A 190 2.04 9.35 1.19
CA ILE A 190 0.88 8.93 1.98
C ILE A 190 1.16 7.61 2.74
N PHE A 191 1.76 6.61 2.10
CA PHE A 191 1.90 5.30 2.71
C PHE A 191 3.07 5.22 3.69
N ARG A 192 4.18 5.92 3.45
CA ARG A 192 5.34 5.87 4.36
C ARG A 192 5.35 7.09 5.26
N LYS A 193 5.32 8.29 4.70
CA LYS A 193 5.39 9.50 5.53
C LYS A 193 4.13 9.66 6.39
N GLU A 194 2.93 9.50 5.86
CA GLU A 194 1.71 9.71 6.65
C GLU A 194 1.29 8.45 7.44
N LEU A 195 1.22 7.28 6.81
CA LEU A 195 0.75 6.04 7.46
C LEU A 195 1.75 5.50 8.50
N ILE A 196 3.02 5.29 8.11
CA ILE A 196 4.01 4.69 9.02
C ILE A 196 4.31 5.64 10.19
N SER A 197 4.41 6.96 9.97
CA SER A 197 4.68 7.89 11.07
C SER A 197 3.58 7.91 12.15
N ARG A 198 2.33 7.57 11.81
CA ARG A 198 1.21 7.46 12.78
C ARG A 198 1.13 6.11 13.48
N THR A 199 1.67 5.07 12.87
CA THR A 199 1.48 3.68 13.32
C THR A 199 2.73 3.06 13.92
N ARG A 200 3.94 3.52 13.56
CA ARG A 200 5.21 2.91 14.00
C ARG A 200 5.42 2.91 15.50
N LYS A 201 4.83 3.87 16.22
CA LYS A 201 4.90 3.93 17.68
C LYS A 201 4.16 2.78 18.38
N TYR A 202 3.27 2.11 17.66
CA TYR A 202 2.56 0.91 18.11
C TYR A 202 3.25 -0.40 17.71
N GLY A 203 4.38 -0.31 17.00
CA GLY A 203 5.21 -1.44 16.56
C GLY A 203 5.69 -1.27 15.13
N GLU A 204 7.01 -1.36 14.90
CA GLU A 204 7.60 -1.17 13.57
C GLU A 204 7.11 -2.20 12.56
N LYS A 205 7.07 -3.49 12.95
CA LYS A 205 6.57 -4.57 12.09
C LYS A 205 5.10 -4.38 11.74
N THR A 206 4.28 -4.00 12.71
CA THR A 206 2.85 -3.74 12.51
C THR A 206 2.65 -2.58 11.54
N ALA A 207 3.40 -1.48 11.69
CA ALA A 207 3.32 -0.34 10.79
C ALA A 207 3.75 -0.68 9.35
N ILE A 208 4.81 -1.47 9.18
CA ILE A 208 5.30 -1.91 7.86
C ILE A 208 4.25 -2.79 7.17
N VAL A 209 3.74 -3.82 7.85
CA VAL A 209 2.72 -4.73 7.28
C VAL A 209 1.43 -3.97 6.99
N PHE A 210 1.01 -3.07 7.89
CA PHE A 210 -0.18 -2.24 7.71
C PHE A 210 -0.03 -1.30 6.51
N SER A 211 1.09 -0.58 6.39
CA SER A 211 1.39 0.28 5.24
C SER A 211 1.46 -0.51 3.92
N ALA A 212 2.11 -1.68 3.93
CA ALA A 212 2.22 -2.54 2.76
C ALA A 212 0.87 -3.08 2.30
N LEU A 213 0.01 -3.49 3.23
CA LEU A 213 -1.35 -3.96 2.91
C LEU A 213 -2.19 -2.84 2.29
N PHE A 214 -2.14 -1.64 2.88
CA PHE A 214 -2.87 -0.49 2.37
C PHE A 214 -2.40 -0.07 0.98
N PHE A 215 -1.08 -0.08 0.77
CA PHE A 215 -0.45 0.17 -0.52
C PHE A 215 -0.87 -0.86 -1.56
N ALA A 216 -0.88 -2.16 -1.24
CA ALA A 216 -1.33 -3.20 -2.17
C ALA A 216 -2.81 -3.07 -2.53
N LEU A 217 -3.67 -2.81 -1.54
CA LEU A 217 -5.12 -2.70 -1.74
C LEU A 217 -5.53 -1.48 -2.58
N VAL A 218 -4.79 -0.37 -2.50
CA VAL A 218 -5.14 0.85 -3.25
C VAL A 218 -5.05 0.67 -4.76
N HIS A 219 -4.32 -0.34 -5.24
CA HIS A 219 -4.20 -0.64 -6.66
C HIS A 219 -5.48 -1.26 -7.23
N MET A 220 -6.32 -1.87 -6.37
CA MET A 220 -7.58 -2.53 -6.74
C MET A 220 -7.46 -3.44 -7.98
N ASN A 221 -6.30 -4.09 -8.10
CA ASN A 221 -5.91 -4.90 -9.23
C ASN A 221 -5.17 -6.15 -8.70
N LEU A 222 -5.73 -7.32 -9.00
CA LEU A 222 -5.22 -8.60 -8.52
C LEU A 222 -3.84 -8.94 -9.11
N PHE A 223 -3.56 -8.54 -10.35
CA PHE A 223 -2.25 -8.69 -10.99
C PHE A 223 -1.17 -7.93 -10.21
N GLN A 224 -1.53 -6.82 -9.55
CA GLN A 224 -0.60 -5.96 -8.81
C GLN A 224 -0.45 -6.29 -7.34
N PHE A 225 -1.52 -6.77 -6.71
CA PHE A 225 -1.64 -6.89 -5.26
C PHE A 225 -0.40 -7.53 -4.59
N PHE A 226 0.03 -8.70 -5.06
CA PHE A 226 1.08 -9.47 -4.38
C PHE A 226 2.46 -8.84 -4.50
N TYR A 227 2.84 -8.33 -5.68
CA TYR A 227 4.12 -7.66 -5.81
C TYR A 227 4.10 -6.28 -5.13
N ALA A 228 2.98 -5.56 -5.20
CA ALA A 228 2.82 -4.26 -4.53
C ALA A 228 2.93 -4.44 -3.01
N PHE A 229 2.31 -5.49 -2.45
CA PHE A 229 2.46 -5.83 -1.04
C PHE A 229 3.92 -6.12 -0.68
N ALA A 230 4.61 -6.97 -1.46
CA ALA A 230 5.99 -7.34 -1.19
C ALA A 230 6.96 -6.14 -1.29
N LEU A 231 6.78 -5.27 -2.28
CA LEU A 231 7.52 -4.01 -2.40
C LEU A 231 7.19 -3.05 -1.25
N GLY A 232 5.91 -2.96 -0.87
CA GLY A 232 5.46 -2.16 0.27
C GLY A 232 6.13 -2.57 1.58
N LEU A 233 6.39 -3.87 1.79
CA LEU A 233 7.16 -4.35 2.94
C LEU A 233 8.61 -3.85 2.88
N MET A 234 9.26 -3.93 1.71
CA MET A 234 10.64 -3.46 1.52
C MET A 234 10.76 -1.94 1.71
N PHE A 235 9.91 -1.17 1.04
CA PHE A 235 9.89 0.30 1.12
C PHE A 235 9.52 0.78 2.53
N GLY A 236 8.56 0.11 3.18
CA GLY A 236 8.23 0.34 4.58
C GLY A 236 9.42 0.10 5.51
N TYR A 237 10.16 -0.99 5.33
CA TYR A 237 11.38 -1.26 6.08
C TYR A 237 12.45 -0.17 5.86
N VAL A 238 12.72 0.19 4.60
CA VAL A 238 13.67 1.27 4.24
C VAL A 238 13.31 2.58 4.94
N TYR A 239 12.02 2.95 4.92
CA TYR A 239 11.56 4.17 5.57
C TYR A 239 11.66 4.11 7.09
N VAL A 240 11.28 2.99 7.72
CA VAL A 240 11.39 2.83 9.18
C VAL A 240 12.84 2.97 9.66
N ARG A 241 13.80 2.42 8.90
CA ARG A 241 15.23 2.47 9.24
C ARG A 241 15.88 3.83 9.01
N THR A 242 15.43 4.59 8.02
CA THR A 242 16.08 5.86 7.64
C THR A 242 15.32 7.09 8.10
N SER A 243 14.01 7.01 8.28
CA SER A 243 13.08 8.15 8.40
C SER A 243 13.27 9.19 7.28
N LYS A 244 13.81 8.80 6.11
CA LYS A 244 14.06 9.66 4.95
C LYS A 244 13.33 9.10 3.73
N LEU A 245 12.33 9.84 3.27
CA LEU A 245 11.45 9.42 2.18
C LEU A 245 12.18 9.22 0.85
N ARG A 246 13.25 9.99 0.61
CA ARG A 246 14.03 9.96 -0.64
C ARG A 246 14.51 8.57 -1.05
N TYR A 247 14.82 7.69 -0.09
CA TYR A 247 15.35 6.36 -0.41
C TYR A 247 14.25 5.46 -0.98
N SER A 248 13.09 5.41 -0.33
CA SER A 248 11.99 4.58 -0.81
C SER A 248 11.37 5.16 -2.09
N VAL A 249 11.26 6.49 -2.19
CA VAL A 249 10.89 7.17 -3.45
C VAL A 249 11.82 6.80 -4.59
N ALA A 250 13.14 6.92 -4.40
CA ALA A 250 14.09 6.59 -5.47
C ALA A 250 14.03 5.11 -5.88
N MET A 251 13.91 4.18 -4.92
CA MET A 251 13.73 2.75 -5.23
C MET A 251 12.45 2.52 -6.03
N HIS A 252 11.35 3.16 -5.64
CA HIS A 252 10.07 3.04 -6.29
C HIS A 252 10.09 3.61 -7.72
N MET A 253 10.67 4.81 -7.92
CA MET A 253 10.87 5.39 -9.25
C MET A 253 11.69 4.47 -10.15
N ILE A 254 12.77 3.86 -9.64
CA ILE A 254 13.60 2.93 -10.44
C ILE A 254 12.80 1.69 -10.82
N VAL A 255 12.03 1.11 -9.88
CA VAL A 255 11.17 -0.05 -10.14
C VAL A 255 10.13 0.28 -11.21
N ASN A 256 9.45 1.42 -11.10
CA ASN A 256 8.44 1.85 -12.07
C ASN A 256 9.06 2.20 -13.43
N PHE A 257 10.25 2.79 -13.46
CA PHE A 257 10.97 3.06 -14.71
C PHE A 257 11.35 1.76 -15.43
N MET A 258 11.84 0.76 -14.70
CA MET A 258 12.19 -0.54 -15.28
C MET A 258 10.96 -1.25 -15.87
N GLY A 259 9.84 -1.26 -15.13
CA GLY A 259 8.62 -1.94 -15.56
C GLY A 259 7.76 -1.16 -16.57
N GLY A 260 7.72 0.17 -16.47
CA GLY A 260 6.83 1.03 -17.25
C GLY A 260 7.49 1.76 -18.42
N VAL A 261 8.83 1.71 -18.54
CA VAL A 261 9.56 2.34 -19.66
C VAL A 261 10.53 1.37 -20.30
N VAL A 262 11.45 0.79 -19.52
CA VAL A 262 12.50 -0.09 -20.09
C VAL A 262 11.90 -1.36 -20.67
N ALA A 263 11.05 -2.07 -19.92
CA ALA A 263 10.44 -3.31 -20.41
C ALA A 263 9.56 -3.10 -21.66
N PRO A 264 8.63 -2.12 -21.71
CA PRO A 264 7.90 -1.78 -22.93
C PRO A 264 8.81 -1.41 -24.10
N TRP A 265 9.82 -0.56 -23.87
CA TRP A 265 10.77 -0.17 -24.91
C TRP A 265 11.47 -1.39 -25.52
N VAL A 266 11.94 -2.34 -24.69
CA VAL A 266 12.55 -3.59 -25.17
C VAL A 266 11.57 -4.36 -26.06
N VAL A 267 10.30 -4.45 -25.67
CA VAL A 267 9.27 -5.18 -26.43
C VAL A 267 8.92 -4.49 -27.75
N THR A 268 8.86 -3.15 -27.78
CA THR A 268 8.58 -2.39 -29.02
C THR A 268 9.67 -2.51 -30.10
N ASN A 269 10.84 -3.04 -29.76
CA ASN A 269 11.89 -3.35 -30.74
C ASN A 269 11.62 -4.67 -31.50
N ILE A 270 10.53 -5.38 -31.20
CA ILE A 270 10.12 -6.62 -31.86
C ILE A 270 8.73 -6.42 -32.47
N ASP A 271 8.56 -6.77 -33.74
CA ASP A 271 7.28 -6.79 -34.45
C ASP A 271 6.46 -8.02 -34.04
N ILE A 272 5.85 -7.93 -32.84
CA ILE A 272 4.99 -8.96 -32.28
C ILE A 272 3.65 -9.07 -33.03
N ASP A 273 3.17 -7.98 -33.63
CA ASP A 273 1.88 -7.96 -34.34
C ASP A 273 1.90 -8.91 -35.55
N SER A 274 3.01 -8.91 -36.29
CA SER A 274 3.25 -9.82 -37.41
C SER A 274 3.53 -11.26 -36.99
N LEU A 275 3.97 -11.50 -35.75
CA LEU A 275 4.43 -12.81 -35.29
C LEU A 275 3.34 -13.87 -35.38
N MET A 276 2.09 -13.55 -35.04
CA MET A 276 0.98 -14.52 -35.12
C MET A 276 0.72 -14.99 -36.55
N ASN A 277 0.79 -14.06 -37.52
CA ASN A 277 0.62 -14.38 -38.93
C ASN A 277 1.77 -15.27 -39.43
N VAL A 278 3.00 -14.95 -39.00
CA VAL A 278 4.20 -15.74 -39.34
C VAL A 278 4.15 -17.15 -38.74
N LEU A 279 3.72 -17.29 -37.48
CA LEU A 279 3.55 -18.58 -36.81
C LEU A 279 2.51 -19.43 -37.56
N THR A 280 1.40 -18.83 -37.97
CA THR A 280 0.35 -19.51 -38.74
C THR A 280 0.88 -19.96 -40.11
N SER A 281 1.66 -19.13 -40.81
CA SER A 281 2.29 -19.51 -42.08
C SER A 281 3.31 -20.64 -41.90
N ALA A 282 4.10 -20.61 -40.83
CA ALA A 282 5.08 -21.64 -40.51
C ALA A 282 4.42 -22.99 -40.19
N GLU A 283 3.31 -23.00 -39.44
CA GLU A 283 2.51 -24.20 -39.18
C GLU A 283 1.91 -24.79 -40.47
N ASN A 284 1.59 -23.95 -41.45
CA ASN A 284 1.12 -24.36 -42.78
C ASN A 284 2.25 -24.80 -43.73
N GLY A 285 3.49 -24.94 -43.24
CA GLY A 285 4.63 -25.47 -43.99
C GLY A 285 5.54 -24.43 -44.63
N ASP A 286 5.27 -23.13 -44.45
CA ASP A 286 6.13 -22.04 -44.93
C ASP A 286 7.15 -21.59 -43.86
N GLY A 287 8.24 -22.35 -43.76
CA GLY A 287 9.37 -21.99 -42.88
C GLY A 287 10.15 -20.75 -43.32
N THR A 288 9.92 -20.23 -44.53
CA THR A 288 10.65 -19.06 -45.05
C THR A 288 10.14 -17.76 -44.43
N ALA A 289 8.84 -17.67 -44.17
CA ALA A 289 8.23 -16.56 -43.45
C ALA A 289 8.85 -16.35 -42.05
N MET A 290 9.10 -17.45 -41.33
CA MET A 290 9.73 -17.41 -40.01
C MET A 290 11.18 -16.93 -40.09
N MET A 291 11.96 -17.44 -41.04
CA MET A 291 13.36 -17.00 -41.24
C MET A 291 13.43 -15.52 -41.61
N GLN A 292 12.52 -15.03 -42.45
CA GLN A 292 12.46 -13.63 -42.83
C GLN A 292 12.09 -12.73 -41.65
N TRP A 293 11.08 -13.11 -40.87
CA TRP A 293 10.69 -12.36 -39.66
C TRP A 293 11.82 -12.31 -38.63
N MET A 294 12.49 -13.45 -38.39
CA MET A 294 13.65 -13.50 -37.50
C MET A 294 14.79 -12.62 -37.99
N GLY A 295 15.05 -12.58 -39.30
CA GLY A 295 16.05 -11.69 -39.89
C GLY A 295 15.72 -10.21 -39.68
N GLN A 296 14.45 -9.82 -39.87
CA GLN A 296 13.98 -8.45 -39.66
C GLN A 296 14.00 -8.03 -38.19
N ASN A 297 13.76 -8.97 -37.27
CA ASN A 297 13.70 -8.74 -35.83
C ASN A 297 15.00 -9.09 -35.08
N ALA A 298 16.09 -9.43 -35.80
CA ALA A 298 17.33 -9.95 -35.20
C ALA A 298 17.89 -9.02 -34.11
N THR A 299 17.91 -7.70 -34.36
CA THR A 299 18.36 -6.70 -33.39
C THR A 299 17.45 -6.63 -32.16
N GLY A 300 16.13 -6.61 -32.37
CA GLY A 300 15.14 -6.59 -31.29
C GLY A 300 15.22 -7.83 -30.40
N MET A 301 15.34 -9.01 -31.02
CA MET A 301 15.54 -10.27 -30.29
C MET A 301 16.85 -10.29 -29.50
N MET A 302 17.93 -9.71 -30.03
CA MET A 302 19.20 -9.58 -29.31
C MET A 302 19.04 -8.67 -28.08
N ILE A 303 18.41 -7.50 -28.25
CA ILE A 303 18.12 -6.57 -27.14
C ILE A 303 17.28 -7.26 -26.07
N PHE A 304 16.21 -7.94 -26.48
CA PHE A 304 15.34 -8.71 -25.59
C PHE A 304 16.13 -9.81 -24.86
N GLY A 305 16.95 -10.59 -25.56
CA GLY A 305 17.78 -11.63 -24.95
C GLY A 305 18.74 -11.10 -23.90
N ILE A 306 19.43 -9.98 -24.17
CA ILE A 306 20.32 -9.31 -23.22
C ILE A 306 19.52 -8.80 -22.02
N TYR A 307 18.38 -8.15 -22.25
CA TYR A 307 17.49 -7.66 -21.20
C TYR A 307 17.05 -8.79 -20.27
N MET A 308 16.58 -9.91 -20.84
CA MET A 308 16.13 -11.07 -20.06
C MET A 308 17.27 -11.70 -19.27
N LEU A 309 18.46 -11.83 -19.85
CA LEU A 309 19.64 -12.33 -19.15
C LEU A 309 19.99 -11.46 -17.94
N LEU A 310 19.99 -10.13 -18.11
CA LEU A 310 20.24 -9.19 -17.01
C LEU A 310 19.14 -9.25 -15.95
N TYR A 311 17.88 -9.28 -16.38
CA TYR A 311 16.72 -9.33 -15.48
C TYR A 311 16.73 -10.61 -14.63
N TYR A 312 16.96 -11.78 -15.24
CA TYR A 312 17.12 -13.04 -14.50
C TYR A 312 18.36 -13.04 -13.61
N GLY A 313 19.47 -12.45 -14.05
CA GLY A 313 20.64 -12.23 -13.21
C GLY A 313 20.33 -11.44 -11.94
N LEU A 314 19.53 -10.36 -12.05
CA LEU A 314 19.07 -9.56 -10.92
C LEU A 314 18.12 -10.33 -10.00
N ILE A 315 17.23 -11.16 -10.56
CA ILE A 315 16.36 -12.05 -9.78
C ILE A 315 17.20 -13.00 -8.94
N ILE A 316 18.15 -13.71 -9.55
CA ILE A 316 19.02 -14.68 -8.87
C ILE A 316 19.84 -13.97 -7.78
N ALA A 317 20.49 -12.85 -8.11
CA ALA A 317 21.24 -12.05 -7.15
C ALA A 317 20.35 -11.58 -5.98
N GLY A 318 19.12 -11.14 -6.27
CA GLY A 318 18.14 -10.74 -5.28
C GLY A 318 17.75 -11.88 -4.34
N ILE A 319 17.54 -13.10 -4.85
CA ILE A 319 17.23 -14.29 -4.04
C ILE A 319 18.40 -14.59 -3.10
N VAL A 320 19.62 -14.62 -3.62
CA VAL A 320 20.83 -14.86 -2.82
C VAL A 320 20.96 -13.82 -1.71
N LEU A 321 20.75 -12.53 -2.04
CA LEU A 321 20.79 -11.44 -1.08
C LEU A 321 19.70 -11.56 -0.01
N LEU A 322 18.45 -11.85 -0.39
CA LEU A 322 17.34 -12.06 0.56
C LEU A 322 17.67 -13.18 1.56
N ILE A 323 18.18 -14.32 1.07
CA ILE A 323 18.55 -15.46 1.92
C ILE A 323 19.72 -15.10 2.84
N ARG A 324 20.79 -14.53 2.30
CA ARG A 324 22.00 -14.19 3.06
C ARG A 324 21.75 -13.12 4.11
N ASN A 325 20.92 -12.13 3.80
CA ASN A 325 20.68 -10.96 4.66
C ASN A 325 19.40 -11.05 5.49
N ARG A 326 18.65 -12.17 5.45
CA ARG A 326 17.40 -12.33 6.22
C ARG A 326 17.54 -12.05 7.72
N LYS A 327 18.71 -12.31 8.29
CA LYS A 327 19.01 -12.07 9.73
C LYS A 327 19.46 -10.63 10.03
N ASN A 328 19.77 -9.83 9.01
CA ASN A 328 20.23 -8.45 9.15
C ASN A 328 19.05 -7.45 9.18
N PHE A 329 17.81 -7.93 9.03
CA PHE A 329 16.63 -7.10 9.19
C PHE A 329 16.39 -6.85 10.68
N GLU A 330 16.61 -5.60 11.10
CA GLU A 330 16.53 -5.19 12.49
C GLU A 330 15.25 -4.37 12.74
N PHE A 331 14.59 -4.65 13.86
CA PHE A 331 13.39 -3.95 14.30
C PHE A 331 13.53 -3.56 15.77
N TYR A 332 13.16 -2.33 16.11
CA TYR A 332 13.22 -1.80 17.47
C TYR A 332 11.85 -1.88 18.15
N THR A 333 11.89 -2.04 19.47
CA THR A 333 10.69 -1.95 20.31
C THR A 333 10.15 -0.54 20.29
N ALA A 334 8.85 -0.43 20.03
CA ALA A 334 8.18 0.87 19.91
C ALA A 334 7.73 1.36 21.30
N PRO A 335 7.64 2.69 21.53
CA PRO A 335 7.31 3.25 22.85
C PRO A 335 5.92 2.85 23.36
N GLU A 336 4.96 2.65 22.44
CA GLU A 336 3.60 2.19 22.74
C GLU A 336 3.34 0.82 22.09
N GLU A 337 4.32 -0.09 22.08
CA GLU A 337 4.21 -1.35 21.32
C GLU A 337 2.98 -2.18 21.71
N LEU A 338 2.18 -2.53 20.70
CA LEU A 338 0.99 -3.36 20.89
C LEU A 338 1.37 -4.76 21.39
N PRO A 339 0.73 -5.27 22.46
CA PRO A 339 0.91 -6.64 22.93
C PRO A 339 0.53 -7.64 21.82
N ARG A 340 1.30 -8.73 21.69
CA ARG A 340 1.18 -9.68 20.57
C ARG A 340 -0.25 -10.20 20.36
N GLY A 341 -0.98 -10.50 21.44
CA GLY A 341 -2.34 -11.05 21.37
C GLY A 341 -3.42 -10.10 20.85
N VAL A 342 -3.18 -8.78 20.83
CA VAL A 342 -4.19 -7.78 20.44
C VAL A 342 -3.82 -6.98 19.18
N ARG A 343 -2.68 -7.29 18.54
CA ARG A 343 -2.19 -6.56 17.35
C ARG A 343 -3.20 -6.57 16.22
N THR A 344 -3.65 -7.76 15.82
CA THR A 344 -4.58 -7.93 14.69
C THR A 344 -5.95 -7.35 15.01
N SER A 345 -6.48 -7.62 16.21
CA SER A 345 -7.79 -7.11 16.62
C SER A 345 -7.83 -5.58 16.74
N THR A 346 -6.70 -4.95 17.04
CA THR A 346 -6.58 -3.50 17.14
C THR A 346 -6.27 -2.84 15.80
N ALA A 347 -5.26 -3.33 15.07
CA ALA A 347 -4.76 -2.71 13.86
C ALA A 347 -5.59 -3.03 12.61
N ILE A 348 -6.15 -4.24 12.52
CA ILE A 348 -6.84 -4.74 11.31
C ILE A 348 -8.35 -4.90 11.51
N LEU A 349 -8.79 -5.56 12.59
CA LEU A 349 -10.21 -5.91 12.80
C LEU A 349 -11.03 -4.77 13.44
N ASN A 350 -10.73 -3.53 13.08
CA ASN A 350 -11.52 -2.37 13.44
C ASN A 350 -12.38 -1.93 12.25
N VAL A 351 -13.49 -1.22 12.53
CA VAL A 351 -14.52 -0.93 11.52
C VAL A 351 -13.93 -0.22 10.30
N GLY A 352 -13.15 0.85 10.49
CA GLY A 352 -12.62 1.60 9.36
C GLY A 352 -11.66 0.81 8.47
N VAL A 353 -10.80 -0.03 9.06
CA VAL A 353 -9.87 -0.86 8.27
C VAL A 353 -10.59 -2.00 7.57
N VAL A 354 -11.55 -2.66 8.24
CA VAL A 354 -12.37 -3.70 7.62
C VAL A 354 -13.17 -3.12 6.45
N THR A 355 -13.80 -1.95 6.62
CA THR A 355 -14.54 -1.29 5.52
C THR A 355 -13.62 -1.00 4.33
N TYR A 356 -12.41 -0.46 4.56
CA TYR A 356 -11.44 -0.23 3.48
C TYR A 356 -11.08 -1.52 2.73
N ILE A 357 -10.78 -2.60 3.46
CA ILE A 357 -10.45 -3.90 2.87
C ILE A 357 -11.63 -4.42 2.04
N VAL A 358 -12.85 -4.39 2.58
CA VAL A 358 -14.04 -4.89 1.87
C VAL A 358 -14.28 -4.10 0.59
N VAL A 359 -14.25 -2.76 0.66
CA VAL A 359 -14.47 -1.89 -0.52
C VAL A 359 -13.42 -2.16 -1.60
N THR A 360 -12.13 -2.18 -1.23
CA THR A 360 -11.05 -2.40 -2.21
C THR A 360 -11.07 -3.81 -2.81
N VAL A 361 -11.43 -4.84 -2.03
CA VAL A 361 -11.62 -6.20 -2.53
C VAL A 361 -12.81 -6.28 -3.49
N ILE A 362 -13.95 -5.67 -3.16
CA ILE A 362 -15.12 -5.64 -4.06
C ILE A 362 -14.76 -4.98 -5.39
N ILE A 363 -14.09 -3.82 -5.36
CA ILE A 363 -13.66 -3.13 -6.58
C ILE A 363 -12.67 -4.00 -7.38
N THR A 364 -11.74 -4.67 -6.70
CA THR A 364 -10.81 -5.61 -7.36
C THR A 364 -11.55 -6.75 -8.05
N SER A 365 -12.57 -7.33 -7.40
CA SER A 365 -13.40 -8.38 -7.98
C SER A 365 -14.20 -7.88 -9.19
N ILE A 366 -14.76 -6.67 -9.12
CA ILE A 366 -15.46 -6.05 -10.24
C ILE A 366 -14.49 -5.84 -11.42
N ASN A 367 -13.33 -5.24 -11.18
CA ASN A 367 -12.31 -5.03 -12.22
C ASN A 367 -11.86 -6.34 -12.87
N LEU A 368 -11.74 -7.42 -12.09
CA LEU A 368 -11.36 -8.74 -12.60
C LEU A 368 -12.44 -9.38 -13.49
N MET A 369 -13.72 -9.08 -13.24
CA MET A 369 -14.86 -9.65 -13.99
C MET A 369 -15.31 -8.81 -15.18
N MET A 370 -14.98 -7.51 -15.19
CA MET A 370 -15.37 -6.57 -16.24
C MET A 370 -14.32 -6.39 -17.34
N GLN A 371 -13.15 -7.02 -17.21
CA GLN A 371 -12.15 -7.20 -18.25
C GLN A 371 -12.47 -8.46 -19.05
#